data_AF-A0A671G638-F1
#
_entry.id   AF-A0A671G638-F1
#
_cell.length_a   1.000
_cell.length_b   1.000
_cell.length_c   1.000
_cell.angle_alpha   90.00
_cell.angle_beta   90.00
_cell.angle_gamma   90.00
#
_symmetry.space_group_name_H-M   'P 1'
#
loop_
_entity.id
_entity.type
_entity.pdbx_description
1 polymer ?
#
loop_
_entity_poly.entity_id
_entity_poly.type
_entity_poly.pdbx_seq_one_letter_code
_entity_poly.pdbx_strand_id
1 'polypeptide(L)'
;MARPDPSAPPSLLLLLLTQLAGRAAAASKAPVCQEITVPMCRGIGYNLTHMPNQFNHDTQDEAGLEVHQFWPLVEIHCSPDLRFFLCSMYTPICLPDYHKPLPPCRSVCERAKAGCSPLMRQYGFAWPERMSCDRLPVLGRDAEVLCMDYNRSEATTAPPRPFPNKPTLPNPPGAPSSGGECAAGGPSVCKCREPFVPILKESHPLYNKVRTGQVPNCAVPCYQPSFSPDERTFATFWIGLWSVLCFISTSTTVATFLIDMERFRYPERPIIFLSACYLCVSLGFLVRLVVGHASVACSREHSHIHYETTGPALCTVVFLLVYFFGMASSIWWVILSLTWFLAAGMKWGNEAIAGYAQYFHLAAWLIPSVKSITALALSSVDGDPVAGICYVGNQNLNSLRGFVLGPLVLYLLVGTLFLLAGFVSLFRIRSVIKQGGTKTDKLEKLMIRIGIFTLLYTVPASIVVACYLYEQHYRESWEAALTCACPGSDAGQPRAKPEYWVLMLKYFMCLVVGITSGVWIWSGKTVESWRRFTSRCCCRRRRRGHKSGGATAAGDYAEASAALTGRTGPPGPAAATYHKQVSLSHV
;
A
#
# COMPACT_ATOMS: atom_id res chain seq x y z
N MET A 1 -28.83 1.00 -11.49
CA MET A 1 -30.02 1.04 -12.35
C MET A 1 -31.00 2.05 -11.80
N ALA A 2 -31.05 3.25 -12.38
CA ALA A 2 -32.08 4.25 -12.13
C ALA A 2 -32.81 4.47 -13.45
N ARG A 3 -34.16 4.44 -13.43
CA ARG A 3 -35.00 4.64 -14.63
C ARG A 3 -34.98 6.14 -15.01
N PRO A 4 -34.82 6.51 -16.29
CA PRO A 4 -35.04 7.88 -16.75
C PRO A 4 -36.50 8.11 -17.18
N ASP A 5 -36.94 9.35 -16.98
CA ASP A 5 -38.26 9.94 -17.22
C ASP A 5 -38.71 9.93 -18.71
N PRO A 6 -40.02 9.81 -19.02
CA PRO A 6 -40.54 9.84 -20.37
C PRO A 6 -41.06 11.24 -20.72
N SER A 7 -40.18 12.19 -21.03
CA SER A 7 -40.57 13.43 -21.71
C SER A 7 -39.39 14.13 -22.38
N ALA A 8 -38.96 13.59 -23.51
CA ALA A 8 -38.07 14.28 -24.44
C ALA A 8 -38.63 14.14 -25.88
N PRO A 9 -38.60 15.21 -26.71
CA PRO A 9 -39.28 15.26 -28.00
C PRO A 9 -38.59 14.35 -29.04
N PRO A 10 -39.32 13.87 -30.07
CA PRO A 10 -38.84 12.88 -31.04
C PRO A 10 -37.73 13.38 -31.97
N SER A 11 -37.38 14.67 -31.92
CA SER A 11 -36.41 15.30 -32.82
C SER A 11 -34.95 15.08 -32.40
N LEU A 12 -34.66 14.77 -31.13
CA LEU A 12 -33.27 14.57 -30.67
C LEU A 12 -32.76 13.15 -30.98
N LEU A 13 -33.65 12.15 -30.99
CA LEU A 13 -33.32 10.74 -31.25
C LEU A 13 -32.95 10.51 -32.72
N LEU A 14 -33.57 11.25 -33.65
CA LEU A 14 -33.28 11.17 -35.09
C LEU A 14 -31.94 11.84 -35.46
N LEU A 15 -31.54 12.89 -34.73
CA LEU A 15 -30.23 13.54 -34.85
C LEU A 15 -29.10 12.67 -34.27
N LEU A 16 -29.36 11.95 -33.16
CA LEU A 16 -28.40 11.00 -32.60
C LEU A 16 -28.23 9.74 -33.46
N LEU A 17 -29.30 9.24 -34.10
CA LEU A 17 -29.22 8.09 -35.02
C LEU A 17 -28.55 8.44 -36.35
N THR A 18 -28.71 9.67 -36.86
CA THR A 18 -27.99 10.13 -38.06
C THR A 18 -26.52 10.47 -37.80
N GLN A 19 -26.15 10.88 -36.58
CA GLN A 19 -24.73 11.02 -36.20
C GLN A 19 -24.03 9.70 -35.83
N LEU A 20 -24.78 8.65 -35.48
CA LEU A 20 -24.23 7.30 -35.26
C LEU A 20 -24.14 6.46 -36.55
N ALA A 21 -24.89 6.79 -37.59
CA ALA A 21 -24.73 6.20 -38.93
C ALA A 21 -23.64 6.90 -39.78
N GLY A 22 -23.24 8.14 -39.43
CA GLY A 22 -22.25 8.94 -40.17
C GLY A 22 -20.77 8.67 -39.83
N ARG A 23 -20.45 7.72 -38.94
CA ARG A 23 -19.06 7.33 -38.61
C ARG A 23 -18.70 5.90 -38.96
N ALA A 24 -19.58 5.15 -39.62
CA ALA A 24 -19.37 3.76 -40.04
C ALA A 24 -19.14 3.62 -41.56
N ALA A 25 -18.52 4.61 -42.19
CA ALA A 25 -18.08 4.53 -43.59
C ALA A 25 -16.76 5.28 -43.79
N ALA A 26 -15.75 4.97 -42.97
CA ALA A 26 -14.37 5.12 -43.46
C ALA A 26 -14.14 3.98 -44.44
N ALA A 27 -14.33 4.25 -45.73
CA ALA A 27 -13.90 3.37 -46.80
C ALA A 27 -12.43 3.00 -46.55
N SER A 28 -12.17 1.73 -46.25
CA SER A 28 -10.84 1.14 -46.21
C SER A 28 -10.21 1.35 -47.60
N LYS A 29 -9.48 2.45 -47.77
CA LYS A 29 -8.58 2.60 -48.92
C LYS A 29 -7.60 1.43 -48.86
N ALA A 30 -7.44 0.73 -49.97
CA ALA A 30 -6.44 -0.32 -50.07
C ALA A 30 -5.06 0.23 -49.64
N PRO A 31 -4.26 -0.55 -48.88
CA PRO A 31 -2.96 -0.10 -48.41
C PRO A 31 -2.08 0.27 -49.62
N VAL A 32 -1.58 1.51 -49.64
CA VAL A 32 -0.65 1.97 -50.68
C VAL A 32 0.74 1.46 -50.32
N CYS A 33 1.34 0.67 -51.20
CA CYS A 33 2.71 0.21 -51.03
C CYS A 33 3.70 1.38 -51.18
N GLN A 34 4.66 1.45 -50.26
CA GLN A 34 5.73 2.44 -50.23
C GLN A 34 7.07 1.76 -49.97
N GLU A 35 8.17 2.37 -50.40
CA GLU A 35 9.52 1.82 -50.22
C GLU A 35 9.97 1.87 -48.75
N ILE A 36 10.70 0.85 -48.29
CA ILE A 36 11.22 0.79 -46.92
C ILE A 36 12.33 1.81 -46.72
N THR A 37 12.07 2.79 -45.85
CA THR A 37 13.00 3.85 -45.50
C THR A 37 13.74 3.57 -44.19
N VAL A 38 13.22 2.69 -43.34
CA VAL A 38 13.82 2.30 -42.05
C VAL A 38 15.19 1.62 -42.27
N PRO A 39 16.32 2.21 -41.81
CA PRO A 39 17.66 1.73 -42.17
C PRO A 39 17.93 0.25 -41.84
N MET A 40 17.53 -0.21 -40.64
CA MET A 40 17.71 -1.61 -40.24
C MET A 40 16.92 -2.60 -41.12
N CYS A 41 15.80 -2.17 -41.68
CA CYS A 41 14.86 -3.03 -42.39
C CYS A 41 15.01 -3.01 -43.91
N ARG A 42 16.00 -2.29 -44.44
CA ARG A 42 16.36 -2.37 -45.86
C ARG A 42 17.06 -3.69 -46.18
N GLY A 43 16.73 -4.28 -47.33
CA GLY A 43 17.42 -5.48 -47.84
C GLY A 43 17.18 -6.76 -47.03
N ILE A 44 16.03 -6.87 -46.36
CA ILE A 44 15.63 -8.05 -45.56
C ILE A 44 14.98 -9.16 -46.41
N GLY A 45 14.81 -8.95 -47.71
CA GLY A 45 14.15 -9.88 -48.63
C GLY A 45 12.98 -9.29 -49.41
N TYR A 46 12.48 -8.11 -49.02
CA TYR A 46 11.52 -7.30 -49.77
C TYR A 46 11.77 -5.81 -49.53
N ASN A 47 11.28 -4.97 -50.44
CA ASN A 47 11.55 -3.52 -50.44
C ASN A 47 10.30 -2.65 -50.25
N LEU A 48 9.10 -3.23 -50.33
CA LEU A 48 7.83 -2.50 -50.22
C LEU A 48 7.11 -2.85 -48.92
N THR A 49 6.60 -1.84 -48.24
CA THR A 49 5.79 -1.93 -47.03
C THR A 49 4.54 -1.07 -47.14
N HIS A 50 3.61 -1.19 -46.20
CA HIS A 50 2.45 -0.33 -46.09
C HIS A 50 2.28 0.14 -44.65
N MET A 51 1.60 1.27 -44.48
CA MET A 51 1.17 1.79 -43.18
C MET A 51 -0.35 2.03 -43.19
N PRO A 52 -1.03 1.92 -42.04
CA PRO A 52 -0.48 1.58 -40.73
C PRO A 52 -0.08 0.10 -40.62
N ASN A 53 0.95 -0.19 -39.82
CA ASN A 53 1.33 -1.58 -39.51
C ASN A 53 0.43 -2.17 -38.41
N GLN A 54 0.62 -3.46 -38.08
CA GLN A 54 -0.17 -4.17 -37.05
C GLN A 54 -0.06 -3.60 -35.62
N PHE A 55 0.91 -2.70 -35.37
CA PHE A 55 1.07 -1.98 -34.10
C PHE A 55 0.45 -0.58 -34.16
N ASN A 56 -0.26 -0.25 -35.23
CA ASN A 56 -0.90 1.04 -35.50
C ASN A 56 0.08 2.22 -35.59
N HIS A 57 1.31 1.98 -36.07
CA HIS A 57 2.19 3.07 -36.46
C HIS A 57 1.73 3.61 -37.82
N ASP A 58 1.43 4.91 -37.89
CA ASP A 58 0.92 5.54 -39.12
C ASP A 58 2.05 5.87 -40.11
N THR A 59 3.31 5.92 -39.63
CA THR A 59 4.49 6.28 -40.43
C THR A 59 5.66 5.33 -40.21
N GLN A 60 6.56 5.26 -41.20
CA GLN A 60 7.80 4.48 -41.09
C GLN A 60 8.78 5.06 -40.06
N ASP A 61 8.78 6.37 -39.83
CA ASP A 61 9.66 7.01 -38.84
C ASP A 61 9.30 6.58 -37.42
N GLU A 62 8.00 6.50 -37.12
CA GLU A 62 7.49 6.03 -35.82
C GLU A 62 7.83 4.55 -35.59
N ALA A 63 7.54 3.70 -36.57
CA ALA A 63 7.91 2.28 -36.53
C ALA A 63 9.43 2.09 -36.44
N GLY A 64 10.19 2.94 -37.13
CA GLY A 64 11.65 2.99 -37.16
C GLY A 64 12.26 3.28 -35.79
N LEU A 65 11.74 4.27 -35.08
CA LEU A 65 12.21 4.64 -33.74
C LEU A 65 12.02 3.50 -32.74
N GLU A 66 10.89 2.81 -32.82
CA GLU A 66 10.59 1.72 -31.90
C GLU A 66 11.38 0.44 -32.21
N VAL A 67 11.47 0.06 -33.48
CA VAL A 67 12.23 -1.13 -33.87
C VAL A 67 13.73 -0.96 -33.63
N HIS A 68 14.26 0.27 -33.71
CA HIS A 68 15.68 0.55 -33.45
C HIS A 68 16.10 0.29 -32.00
N GLN A 69 15.17 0.21 -31.04
CA GLN A 69 15.48 -0.19 -29.67
C GLN A 69 16.04 -1.62 -29.58
N PHE A 70 15.79 -2.45 -30.60
CA PHE A 70 16.29 -3.81 -30.71
C PHE A 70 17.64 -3.90 -31.46
N TRP A 71 18.19 -2.78 -31.95
CA TRP A 71 19.45 -2.75 -32.69
C TRP A 71 20.62 -3.45 -31.98
N PRO A 72 20.82 -3.28 -30.65
CA PRO A 72 21.88 -4.00 -29.94
C PRO A 72 21.77 -5.53 -30.03
N LEU A 73 20.54 -6.07 -30.09
CA LEU A 73 20.30 -7.50 -30.21
C LEU A 73 20.54 -8.01 -31.65
N VAL A 74 20.35 -7.15 -32.64
CA VAL A 74 20.67 -7.46 -34.02
C VAL A 74 22.19 -7.47 -34.21
N GLU A 75 22.91 -6.48 -33.68
CA GLU A 75 24.37 -6.39 -33.77
C GLU A 75 25.11 -7.48 -32.98
N ILE A 76 24.55 -7.95 -31.86
CA ILE A 76 25.13 -9.08 -31.13
C ILE A 76 24.84 -10.44 -31.79
N HIS A 77 24.02 -10.45 -32.85
CA HIS A 77 23.68 -11.63 -33.64
C HIS A 77 23.17 -12.83 -32.80
N CYS A 78 22.35 -12.55 -31.77
CA CYS A 78 21.82 -13.60 -30.89
C CYS A 78 20.94 -14.63 -31.63
N SER A 79 20.32 -14.23 -32.75
CA SER A 79 19.65 -15.14 -33.69
C SER A 79 19.73 -14.58 -35.11
N PRO A 80 20.00 -15.42 -36.13
CA PRO A 80 20.01 -14.97 -37.53
C PRO A 80 18.63 -14.54 -38.03
N ASP A 81 17.55 -15.02 -37.40
CA ASP A 81 16.17 -14.73 -37.78
C ASP A 81 15.63 -13.41 -37.17
N LEU A 82 16.33 -12.82 -36.18
CA LEU A 82 15.81 -11.69 -35.41
C LEU A 82 15.51 -10.46 -36.29
N ARG A 83 16.47 -10.06 -37.13
CA ARG A 83 16.33 -8.88 -37.99
C ARG A 83 15.14 -9.02 -38.94
N PHE A 84 15.03 -10.19 -39.58
CA PHE A 84 13.92 -10.49 -40.48
C PHE A 84 12.58 -10.50 -39.74
N PHE A 85 12.53 -11.13 -38.56
CA PHE A 85 11.32 -11.18 -37.73
C PHE A 85 10.84 -9.78 -37.32
N LEU A 86 11.73 -8.95 -36.75
CA LEU A 86 11.40 -7.60 -36.33
C LEU A 86 10.86 -6.78 -37.50
N CYS A 87 11.59 -6.77 -38.62
CA CYS A 87 11.18 -5.98 -39.77
C CYS A 87 9.91 -6.51 -40.44
N SER A 88 9.64 -7.82 -40.40
CA SER A 88 8.35 -8.38 -40.86
C SER A 88 7.17 -7.90 -40.01
N MET A 89 7.41 -7.52 -38.76
CA MET A 89 6.38 -7.04 -37.84
C MET A 89 6.19 -5.51 -37.90
N TYR A 90 7.27 -4.74 -38.04
CA TYR A 90 7.25 -3.27 -38.05
C TYR A 90 7.13 -2.65 -39.45
N THR A 91 7.68 -3.30 -40.46
CA THR A 91 7.60 -2.91 -41.86
C THR A 91 7.06 -4.09 -42.67
N PRO A 92 5.79 -4.49 -42.48
CA PRO A 92 5.23 -5.67 -43.11
C PRO A 92 5.30 -5.58 -44.63
N ILE A 93 5.46 -6.71 -45.31
CA ILE A 93 5.54 -6.75 -46.78
C ILE A 93 4.26 -6.19 -47.42
N CYS A 94 4.43 -5.44 -48.51
CA CYS A 94 3.33 -4.97 -49.35
C CYS A 94 3.54 -5.44 -50.78
N LEU A 95 2.55 -6.14 -51.33
CA LEU A 95 2.53 -6.62 -52.70
C LEU A 95 1.36 -5.93 -53.43
N PRO A 96 1.58 -5.21 -54.54
CA PRO A 96 0.53 -4.46 -55.23
C PRO A 96 -0.68 -5.31 -55.60
N ASP A 97 -0.45 -6.58 -55.97
CA ASP A 97 -1.46 -7.51 -56.44
C ASP A 97 -1.98 -8.48 -55.35
N TYR A 98 -1.57 -8.30 -54.08
CA TYR A 98 -1.97 -9.17 -52.97
C TYR A 98 -2.34 -8.36 -51.72
N HIS A 99 -3.64 -8.31 -51.43
CA HIS A 99 -4.20 -7.47 -50.37
C HIS A 99 -4.44 -8.20 -49.03
N LYS A 100 -4.15 -9.50 -48.92
CA LYS A 100 -4.29 -10.24 -47.65
C LYS A 100 -3.04 -10.01 -46.78
N PRO A 101 -3.17 -9.97 -45.44
CA PRO A 101 -2.01 -9.88 -44.55
C PRO A 101 -1.09 -11.08 -44.71
N LEU A 102 0.21 -10.83 -44.83
CA LEU A 102 1.24 -11.87 -44.91
C LEU A 102 2.21 -11.73 -43.72
N PRO A 103 1.90 -12.30 -42.55
CA PRO A 103 2.75 -12.21 -41.36
C PRO A 103 3.95 -13.18 -41.43
N PRO A 104 4.98 -13.03 -40.58
CA PRO A 104 6.01 -14.04 -40.42
C PRO A 104 5.42 -15.33 -39.84
N CYS A 105 5.95 -16.48 -40.25
CA CYS A 105 5.55 -17.76 -39.68
C CYS A 105 5.98 -17.87 -38.21
N ARG A 106 5.22 -18.65 -37.43
CA ARG A 106 5.54 -18.96 -36.02
C ARG A 106 6.96 -19.49 -35.83
N SER A 107 7.42 -20.34 -36.74
CA SER A 107 8.78 -20.91 -36.75
C SER A 107 9.87 -19.83 -36.71
N VAL A 108 9.73 -18.77 -37.51
CA VAL A 108 10.67 -17.65 -37.57
C VAL A 108 10.73 -16.92 -36.23
N CYS A 109 9.57 -16.64 -35.63
CA CYS A 109 9.48 -16.00 -34.31
C CYS A 109 10.14 -16.87 -33.23
N GLU A 110 9.87 -18.17 -33.23
CA GLU A 110 10.42 -19.10 -32.24
C GLU A 110 11.95 -19.17 -32.34
N ARG A 111 12.52 -19.21 -33.55
CA ARG A 111 13.98 -19.17 -33.75
C ARG A 111 14.60 -17.84 -33.32
N ALA A 112 13.95 -16.72 -33.62
CA ALA A 112 14.38 -15.39 -33.14
C ALA A 112 14.36 -15.30 -31.60
N LYS A 113 13.25 -15.74 -31.00
CA LYS A 113 13.04 -15.75 -29.55
C LYS A 113 14.00 -16.70 -28.83
N ALA A 114 14.26 -17.89 -29.37
CA ALA A 114 15.13 -18.88 -28.75
C ALA A 114 16.57 -18.37 -28.58
N GLY A 115 17.10 -17.67 -29.59
CA GLY A 115 18.45 -17.10 -29.53
C GLY A 115 18.55 -15.85 -28.65
N CYS A 116 17.55 -14.96 -28.70
CA CYS A 116 17.65 -13.63 -28.12
C CYS A 116 16.97 -13.45 -26.76
N SER A 117 15.95 -14.24 -26.44
CA SER A 117 15.26 -14.19 -25.14
C SER A 117 16.18 -14.44 -23.93
N PRO A 118 17.13 -15.39 -23.95
CA PRO A 118 18.07 -15.57 -22.83
C PRO A 118 18.90 -14.32 -22.54
N LEU A 119 19.39 -13.65 -23.60
CA LEU A 119 20.17 -12.43 -23.49
C LEU A 119 19.34 -11.26 -22.96
N MET A 120 18.11 -11.09 -23.45
CA MET A 120 17.19 -10.07 -22.92
C MET A 120 16.92 -10.27 -21.42
N ARG A 121 16.69 -11.52 -21.00
CA ARG A 121 16.44 -11.89 -19.60
C ARG A 121 17.63 -11.57 -18.69
N GLN A 122 18.85 -11.76 -19.17
CA GLN A 122 20.07 -11.43 -18.41
C GLN A 122 20.11 -9.95 -17.98
N TYR A 123 19.54 -9.06 -18.80
CA TYR A 123 19.47 -7.62 -18.53
C TYR A 123 18.10 -7.17 -18.00
N GLY A 124 17.24 -8.09 -17.56
CA GLY A 124 15.95 -7.77 -16.94
C GLY A 124 14.81 -7.47 -17.92
N PHE A 125 14.98 -7.74 -19.22
CA PHE A 125 13.94 -7.53 -20.23
C PHE A 125 13.27 -8.85 -20.62
N ALA A 126 11.93 -8.83 -20.71
CA ALA A 126 11.14 -9.96 -21.21
C ALA A 126 10.90 -9.84 -22.73
N TRP A 127 10.60 -10.97 -23.38
CA TRP A 127 10.17 -10.94 -24.78
C TRP A 127 8.81 -10.24 -24.89
N PRO A 128 8.63 -9.22 -25.76
CA PRO A 128 7.41 -8.42 -25.79
C PRO A 128 6.16 -9.25 -26.09
N GLU A 129 5.09 -9.06 -25.31
CA GLU A 129 3.83 -9.82 -25.46
C GLU A 129 3.17 -9.61 -26.83
N ARG A 130 3.26 -8.38 -27.37
CA ARG A 130 2.76 -8.05 -28.71
C ARG A 130 3.53 -8.74 -29.85
N MET A 131 4.67 -9.36 -29.55
CA MET A 131 5.46 -10.21 -30.45
C MET A 131 5.43 -11.68 -30.02
N SER A 132 4.40 -12.11 -29.27
CA SER A 132 4.25 -13.51 -28.88
C SER A 132 4.07 -14.41 -30.10
N CYS A 133 4.91 -15.44 -30.21
CA CYS A 133 4.89 -16.38 -31.33
C CYS A 133 3.59 -17.18 -31.44
N ASP A 134 2.85 -17.34 -30.33
CA ASP A 134 1.57 -18.06 -30.30
C ASP A 134 0.49 -17.39 -31.14
N ARG A 135 0.62 -16.08 -31.41
CA ARG A 135 -0.31 -15.29 -32.23
C ARG A 135 -0.04 -15.43 -33.73
N LEU A 136 1.06 -16.07 -34.13
CA LEU A 136 1.47 -16.20 -35.53
C LEU A 136 1.00 -17.54 -36.13
N PRO A 137 0.69 -17.55 -37.43
CA PRO A 137 0.26 -18.76 -38.15
C PRO A 137 1.39 -19.79 -38.29
N VAL A 138 1.00 -21.05 -38.44
CA VAL A 138 1.89 -22.18 -38.69
C VAL A 138 1.83 -22.52 -40.18
N LEU A 139 3.00 -22.63 -40.83
CA LEU A 139 3.10 -22.94 -42.24
C LEU A 139 2.40 -24.28 -42.57
N GLY A 140 1.51 -24.27 -43.57
CA GLY A 140 0.87 -25.50 -44.10
C GLY A 140 -0.28 -26.06 -43.27
N ARG A 141 -0.73 -25.39 -42.20
CA ARG A 141 -1.87 -25.85 -41.38
C ARG A 141 -3.23 -25.43 -41.95
N ASP A 142 -3.33 -24.18 -42.42
CA ASP A 142 -4.56 -23.60 -42.97
C ASP A 142 -4.32 -23.21 -44.43
N ALA A 143 -5.12 -23.77 -45.36
CA ALA A 143 -4.97 -23.52 -46.80
C ALA A 143 -5.21 -22.04 -47.20
N GLU A 144 -5.84 -21.25 -46.32
CA GLU A 144 -6.19 -19.86 -46.59
C GLU A 144 -5.21 -18.82 -45.98
N VAL A 145 -4.30 -19.22 -45.09
CA VAL A 145 -3.39 -18.31 -44.37
C VAL A 145 -1.94 -18.61 -44.74
N LEU A 146 -1.38 -17.76 -45.61
CA LEU A 146 0.04 -17.79 -45.96
C LEU A 146 0.87 -17.05 -44.91
N CYS A 147 2.10 -17.48 -44.69
CA CYS A 147 3.06 -16.80 -43.82
C CYS A 147 4.48 -16.86 -44.41
N MET A 148 5.32 -15.90 -44.04
CA MET A 148 6.68 -15.81 -44.55
C MET A 148 7.66 -16.62 -43.70
N ASP A 149 8.41 -17.52 -44.32
CA ASP A 149 9.60 -18.15 -43.75
C ASP A 149 10.77 -17.96 -44.73
N TYR A 150 11.97 -17.76 -44.18
CA TYR A 150 13.19 -17.62 -44.98
C TYR A 150 13.79 -19.02 -45.16
N ASN A 151 13.57 -19.63 -46.32
CA ASN A 151 14.03 -20.98 -46.61
C ASN A 151 15.57 -21.02 -46.78
N ARG A 152 16.30 -21.29 -45.69
CA ARG A 152 17.71 -21.72 -45.79
C ARG A 152 17.75 -23.18 -46.21
N SER A 153 17.74 -23.42 -47.51
CA SER A 153 18.14 -24.70 -48.11
C SER A 153 19.66 -24.89 -48.02
N GLU A 154 20.21 -24.92 -46.81
CA GLU A 154 21.50 -25.57 -46.51
C GLU A 154 21.41 -26.18 -45.12
N ALA A 155 21.45 -27.50 -45.10
CA ALA A 155 21.55 -28.29 -43.89
C ALA A 155 22.84 -27.92 -43.14
N THR A 156 22.70 -27.51 -41.88
CA THR A 156 23.72 -27.82 -40.89
C THR A 156 23.02 -28.31 -39.64
N THR A 157 22.84 -29.62 -39.59
CA THR A 157 22.62 -30.36 -38.37
C THR A 157 23.88 -30.20 -37.52
N ALA A 158 23.96 -29.12 -36.75
CA ALA A 158 24.92 -28.99 -35.66
C ALA A 158 24.21 -28.32 -34.47
N PRO A 159 24.23 -28.93 -33.27
CA PRO A 159 23.70 -28.29 -32.08
C PRO A 159 24.47 -26.98 -31.81
N PRO A 160 23.84 -25.98 -31.17
CA PRO A 160 24.51 -24.74 -30.84
C PRO A 160 25.74 -25.06 -29.97
N ARG A 161 26.92 -24.61 -30.43
CA ARG A 161 28.15 -24.69 -29.64
C ARG A 161 27.93 -23.92 -28.33
N PRO A 162 28.20 -24.52 -27.16
CA PRO A 162 28.19 -23.77 -25.91
C PRO A 162 29.26 -22.68 -26.00
N PHE A 163 28.89 -21.46 -25.62
CA PHE A 163 29.85 -20.36 -25.45
C PHE A 163 30.99 -20.82 -24.52
N PRO A 164 32.24 -20.41 -24.76
CA PRO A 164 33.36 -20.76 -23.88
C PRO A 164 33.06 -20.27 -22.46
N ASN A 165 33.08 -21.19 -21.50
CA ASN A 165 33.12 -20.83 -20.09
C ASN A 165 34.29 -19.87 -19.87
N LYS A 166 33.97 -18.69 -19.31
CA LYS A 166 34.98 -17.77 -18.81
C LYS A 166 35.84 -18.51 -17.78
N PRO A 167 37.17 -18.37 -17.77
CA PRO A 167 37.99 -18.89 -16.69
C PRO A 167 37.54 -18.23 -15.38
N THR A 168 37.13 -19.06 -14.42
CA THR A 168 36.85 -18.65 -13.06
C THR A 168 38.15 -18.06 -12.49
N LEU A 169 38.18 -16.74 -12.28
CA LEU A 169 39.16 -16.16 -11.38
C LEU A 169 38.90 -16.77 -9.98
N PRO A 170 39.92 -17.21 -9.23
CA PRO A 170 39.70 -17.69 -7.87
C PRO A 170 39.08 -16.54 -7.06
N ASN A 171 37.88 -16.75 -6.54
CA ASN A 171 37.33 -15.83 -5.55
C ASN A 171 38.25 -15.84 -4.31
N PRO A 172 38.45 -14.68 -3.66
CA PRO A 172 39.18 -14.63 -2.40
C PRO A 172 38.48 -15.51 -1.35
N PRO A 173 39.24 -16.16 -0.45
CA PRO A 173 38.68 -17.08 0.52
C PRO A 173 37.84 -16.29 1.54
N GLY A 174 36.52 -16.44 1.52
CA GLY A 174 35.68 -15.83 2.55
C GLY A 174 34.20 -15.55 2.26
N ALA A 175 33.55 -16.21 1.29
CA ALA A 175 32.09 -16.11 1.12
C ALA A 175 31.45 -17.51 1.27
N PRO A 176 30.53 -17.73 2.22
CA PRO A 176 29.91 -19.03 2.41
C PRO A 176 28.91 -19.30 1.27
N SER A 177 29.17 -20.37 0.52
CA SER A 177 28.23 -20.99 -0.40
C SER A 177 27.14 -21.72 0.40
N SER A 178 26.01 -21.07 0.66
CA SER A 178 24.85 -21.74 1.25
C SER A 178 23.96 -22.36 0.17
N GLY A 179 24.50 -23.37 -0.52
CA GLY A 179 23.71 -24.49 -1.02
C GLY A 179 23.90 -25.60 0.01
N GLY A 180 22.94 -25.78 0.91
CA GLY A 180 23.08 -26.72 2.02
C GLY A 180 23.34 -28.13 1.51
N GLU A 181 24.55 -28.64 1.77
CA GLU A 181 24.84 -30.07 1.64
C GLU A 181 23.86 -30.83 2.54
N CYS A 182 23.13 -31.78 1.96
CA CYS A 182 22.34 -32.71 2.76
C CYS A 182 23.28 -33.48 3.69
N ALA A 183 22.84 -33.84 4.90
CA ALA A 183 23.67 -34.57 5.87
C ALA A 183 24.27 -35.89 5.32
N ALA A 184 23.71 -36.42 4.23
CA ALA A 184 24.17 -37.60 3.50
C ALA A 184 25.11 -37.31 2.30
N GLY A 185 25.61 -36.07 2.13
CA GLY A 185 26.58 -35.73 1.07
C GLY A 185 25.99 -35.67 -0.35
N GLY A 186 24.68 -35.55 -0.49
CA GLY A 186 23.99 -35.41 -1.79
C GLY A 186 23.55 -33.98 -2.11
N PRO A 187 23.41 -33.59 -3.40
CA PRO A 187 22.93 -32.27 -3.78
C PRO A 187 21.43 -32.11 -3.43
N SER A 188 21.08 -31.02 -2.74
CA SER A 188 19.68 -30.68 -2.43
C SER A 188 18.92 -30.32 -3.72
N VAL A 189 17.77 -30.96 -3.97
CA VAL A 189 16.95 -30.66 -5.16
C VAL A 189 15.80 -29.73 -4.76
N CYS A 190 15.89 -28.47 -5.20
CA CYS A 190 14.86 -27.46 -4.99
C CYS A 190 13.90 -27.37 -6.19
N LYS A 191 12.61 -27.58 -5.94
CA LYS A 191 11.54 -27.47 -6.96
C LYS A 191 10.29 -26.91 -6.31
N CYS A 192 9.49 -26.18 -7.09
CA CYS A 192 8.19 -25.72 -6.61
C CYS A 192 7.27 -26.93 -6.47
N ARG A 193 6.93 -27.29 -5.23
CA ARG A 193 6.06 -28.42 -4.90
C ARG A 193 4.79 -27.89 -4.24
N GLU A 194 3.72 -28.66 -4.33
CA GLU A 194 2.52 -28.38 -3.55
C GLU A 194 2.87 -28.26 -2.05
N PRO A 195 2.29 -27.29 -1.32
CA PRO A 195 1.16 -26.44 -1.69
C PRO A 195 1.52 -25.10 -2.37
N PHE A 196 2.77 -24.88 -2.79
CA PHE A 196 3.14 -23.70 -3.57
C PHE A 196 2.61 -23.78 -5.00
N VAL A 197 2.38 -22.62 -5.61
CA VAL A 197 1.78 -22.52 -6.94
C VAL A 197 2.90 -22.28 -7.98
N PRO A 198 3.17 -23.24 -8.88
CA PRO A 198 4.16 -23.06 -9.93
C PRO A 198 3.63 -22.15 -11.04
N ILE A 199 4.42 -21.17 -11.44
CA ILE A 199 4.10 -20.27 -12.55
C ILE A 199 4.79 -20.79 -13.82
N LEU A 200 4.04 -21.57 -14.60
CA LEU A 200 4.59 -22.26 -15.77
C LEU A 200 4.48 -21.44 -17.06
N LYS A 201 3.48 -20.56 -17.16
CA LYS A 201 3.19 -19.82 -18.39
C LYS A 201 3.95 -18.50 -18.42
N GLU A 202 4.65 -18.23 -19.52
CA GLU A 202 5.33 -16.96 -19.75
C GLU A 202 4.36 -15.77 -19.84
N SER A 203 3.10 -16.03 -20.22
CA SER A 203 2.03 -15.02 -20.26
C SER A 203 1.60 -14.54 -18.87
N HIS A 204 2.06 -15.18 -17.78
CA HIS A 204 1.66 -14.82 -16.44
C HIS A 204 2.42 -13.57 -15.97
N PRO A 205 1.76 -12.55 -15.37
CA PRO A 205 2.39 -11.29 -14.97
C PRO A 205 3.59 -11.42 -14.02
N LEU A 206 3.62 -12.52 -13.26
CA LEU A 206 4.64 -12.84 -12.26
C LEU A 206 5.74 -13.79 -12.79
N TYR A 207 5.71 -14.19 -14.07
CA TYR A 207 6.74 -15.05 -14.65
C TYR A 207 8.11 -14.35 -14.64
N ASN A 208 9.11 -15.04 -14.10
CA ASN A 208 10.46 -14.62 -13.74
C ASN A 208 10.55 -13.42 -12.77
N LYS A 209 9.45 -13.00 -12.14
CA LYS A 209 9.45 -11.89 -11.16
C LYS A 209 9.36 -12.37 -9.72
N VAL A 210 8.74 -13.52 -9.48
CA VAL A 210 8.59 -14.08 -8.12
C VAL A 210 9.55 -15.22 -7.89
N ARG A 211 10.02 -15.29 -6.66
CA ARG A 211 10.93 -16.32 -6.16
C ARG A 211 10.55 -16.62 -4.72
N THR A 212 10.46 -17.90 -4.39
CA THR A 212 10.27 -18.37 -3.02
C THR A 212 11.51 -19.19 -2.65
N GLY A 213 12.25 -18.77 -1.62
CA GLY A 213 13.56 -19.35 -1.30
C GLY A 213 14.53 -19.31 -2.47
N GLN A 214 15.02 -20.47 -2.90
CA GLN A 214 15.92 -20.59 -4.07
C GLN A 214 15.21 -20.94 -5.38
N VAL A 215 13.87 -21.04 -5.38
CA VAL A 215 13.11 -21.50 -6.54
C VAL A 215 12.43 -20.32 -7.26
N PRO A 216 12.83 -19.99 -8.51
CA PRO A 216 12.13 -19.00 -9.32
C PRO A 216 10.76 -19.52 -9.78
N ASN A 217 9.84 -18.62 -10.12
CA ASN A 217 8.50 -18.98 -10.64
C ASN A 217 7.68 -19.83 -9.69
N CYS A 218 7.85 -19.61 -8.39
CA CYS A 218 7.12 -20.31 -7.35
C CYS A 218 6.43 -19.28 -6.46
N ALA A 219 5.11 -19.29 -6.45
CA ALA A 219 4.29 -18.36 -5.69
C ALA A 219 3.74 -19.00 -4.41
N VAL A 220 3.61 -18.19 -3.37
CA VAL A 220 3.00 -18.56 -2.08
C VAL A 220 1.47 -18.65 -2.28
N PRO A 221 0.83 -19.72 -1.81
CA PRO A 221 -0.62 -19.87 -1.93
C PRO A 221 -1.34 -18.83 -1.08
N CYS A 222 -2.64 -18.63 -1.36
CA CYS A 222 -3.47 -17.64 -0.66
C CYS A 222 -3.40 -17.72 0.88
N TYR A 223 -3.32 -18.94 1.44
CA TYR A 223 -3.23 -19.18 2.87
C TYR A 223 -1.90 -19.81 3.24
N GLN A 224 -1.40 -19.49 4.44
CA GLN A 224 -0.12 -20.00 4.94
C GLN A 224 -0.04 -21.54 4.87
N PRO A 225 0.91 -22.12 4.10
CA PRO A 225 1.08 -23.57 3.93
C PRO A 225 1.23 -24.36 5.23
N SER A 226 1.99 -23.81 6.17
CA SER A 226 2.38 -24.49 7.40
C SER A 226 1.28 -24.54 8.45
N PHE A 227 0.15 -23.86 8.23
CA PHE A 227 -0.93 -23.74 9.20
C PHE A 227 -2.09 -24.68 8.87
N SER A 228 -2.58 -25.38 9.88
CA SER A 228 -3.77 -26.23 9.80
C SER A 228 -5.05 -25.40 9.61
N PRO A 229 -6.15 -26.00 9.12
CA PRO A 229 -7.45 -25.32 9.02
C PRO A 229 -7.93 -24.72 10.35
N ASP A 230 -7.68 -25.42 11.46
CA ASP A 230 -8.05 -24.97 12.80
C ASP A 230 -7.21 -23.77 13.24
N GLU A 231 -5.90 -23.80 12.99
CA GLU A 231 -4.99 -22.68 13.27
C GLU A 231 -5.35 -21.42 12.47
N ARG A 232 -5.80 -21.58 11.23
CA ARG A 232 -6.29 -20.48 10.37
C ARG A 232 -7.59 -19.88 10.89
N THR A 233 -8.50 -20.74 11.35
CA THR A 233 -9.77 -20.33 11.96
C THR A 233 -9.52 -19.58 13.27
N PHE A 234 -8.65 -20.11 14.12
CA PHE A 234 -8.24 -19.45 15.36
C PHE A 234 -7.52 -18.12 15.08
N ALA A 235 -6.62 -18.05 14.10
CA ALA A 235 -5.96 -16.78 13.71
C ALA A 235 -6.98 -15.72 13.28
N THR A 236 -8.01 -16.12 12.53
CA THR A 236 -9.09 -15.23 12.09
C THR A 236 -9.92 -14.72 13.27
N PHE A 237 -10.31 -15.62 14.18
CA PHE A 237 -11.00 -15.26 15.41
C PHE A 237 -10.14 -14.33 16.30
N TRP A 238 -8.87 -14.66 16.48
CA TRP A 238 -7.92 -13.94 17.34
C TRP A 238 -7.71 -12.51 16.86
N ILE A 239 -7.33 -12.32 15.59
CA ILE A 239 -7.16 -10.99 14.99
C ILE A 239 -8.49 -10.25 15.02
N GLY A 240 -9.60 -10.94 14.77
CA GLY A 240 -10.94 -10.36 14.78
C GLY A 240 -11.33 -9.79 16.14
N LEU A 241 -11.22 -10.58 17.20
CA LEU A 241 -11.53 -10.18 18.58
C LEU A 241 -10.73 -8.93 18.98
N TRP A 242 -9.42 -8.95 18.80
CA TRP A 242 -8.57 -7.82 19.19
C TRP A 242 -8.80 -6.58 18.32
N SER A 243 -9.16 -6.75 17.05
CA SER A 243 -9.49 -5.61 16.17
C SER A 243 -10.79 -4.92 16.62
N VAL A 244 -11.83 -5.68 17.01
CA VAL A 244 -13.09 -5.13 17.53
C VAL A 244 -12.87 -4.39 18.85
N LEU A 245 -12.12 -5.00 19.79
CA LEU A 245 -11.81 -4.36 21.07
C LEU A 245 -11.00 -3.07 20.89
N CYS A 246 -10.00 -3.10 19.99
CA CYS A 246 -9.22 -1.93 19.64
C CYS A 246 -10.09 -0.84 18.99
N PHE A 247 -10.98 -1.20 18.05
CA PHE A 247 -11.89 -0.26 17.39
C PHE A 247 -12.84 0.42 18.38
N ILE A 248 -13.46 -0.33 19.30
CA ILE A 248 -14.37 0.23 20.32
C ILE A 248 -13.62 1.17 21.27
N SER A 249 -12.46 0.75 21.76
CA SER A 249 -11.64 1.53 22.70
C SER A 249 -11.16 2.86 22.07
N THR A 250 -10.64 2.80 20.85
CA THR A 250 -10.14 3.96 20.11
C THR A 250 -11.26 4.87 19.62
N SER A 251 -12.39 4.32 19.18
CA SER A 251 -13.60 5.11 18.83
C SER A 251 -14.11 5.92 20.01
N THR A 252 -14.21 5.30 21.18
CA THR A 252 -14.65 5.98 22.42
C THR A 252 -13.71 7.13 22.78
N THR A 253 -12.41 6.93 22.57
CA THR A 253 -11.37 7.93 22.80
C THR A 253 -11.50 9.13 21.87
N VAL A 254 -11.57 8.87 20.56
CA VAL A 254 -11.72 9.93 19.55
C VAL A 254 -13.03 10.68 19.76
N ALA A 255 -14.13 9.98 20.02
CA ALA A 255 -15.42 10.60 20.32
C ALA A 255 -15.36 11.47 21.59
N THR A 256 -14.68 11.01 22.65
CA THR A 256 -14.49 11.81 23.88
C THR A 256 -13.71 13.09 23.60
N PHE A 257 -12.69 13.03 22.75
CA PHE A 257 -11.95 14.21 22.32
C PHE A 257 -12.82 15.18 21.51
N LEU A 258 -13.64 14.67 20.58
CA LEU A 258 -14.54 15.52 19.78
C LEU A 258 -15.63 16.20 20.62
N ILE A 259 -16.06 15.58 21.72
CA ILE A 259 -17.02 16.18 22.67
C ILE A 259 -16.37 17.29 23.49
N ASP A 260 -15.12 17.12 23.90
CA ASP A 260 -14.40 18.04 24.80
C ASP A 260 -12.92 18.17 24.39
N MET A 261 -12.69 18.96 23.34
CA MET A 261 -11.35 19.15 22.77
C MET A 261 -10.42 19.94 23.69
N GLU A 262 -10.96 20.89 24.45
CA GLU A 262 -10.18 21.78 25.33
C GLU A 262 -9.55 21.05 26.51
N ARG A 263 -10.13 19.91 26.89
CA ARG A 263 -9.62 19.03 27.96
C ARG A 263 -8.23 18.47 27.67
N PHE A 264 -7.89 18.23 26.39
CA PHE A 264 -6.67 17.51 26.00
C PHE A 264 -5.62 18.47 25.42
N ARG A 265 -4.88 19.13 26.31
CA ARG A 265 -3.75 19.99 25.94
C ARG A 265 -2.46 19.17 25.81
N TYR A 266 -1.44 19.75 25.18
CA TYR A 266 -0.10 19.17 25.28
C TYR A 266 0.33 19.12 26.74
N PRO A 267 1.09 18.10 27.18
CA PRO A 267 1.70 17.01 26.40
C PRO A 267 0.81 15.78 26.18
N GLU A 268 -0.45 15.75 26.63
CA GLU A 268 -1.36 14.58 26.51
C GLU A 268 -1.95 14.39 25.10
N ARG A 269 -2.07 15.49 24.34
CA ARG A 269 -2.73 15.52 23.01
C ARG A 269 -2.23 14.46 22.00
N PRO A 270 -0.94 14.11 21.91
CA PRO A 270 -0.46 13.03 21.04
C PRO A 270 -1.14 11.67 21.27
N ILE A 271 -1.59 11.35 22.49
CA ILE A 271 -2.31 10.09 22.80
C ILE A 271 -3.62 9.98 22.00
N ILE A 272 -4.27 11.12 21.72
CA ILE A 272 -5.51 11.17 20.93
C ILE A 272 -5.22 10.85 19.46
N PHE A 273 -4.18 11.47 18.88
CA PHE A 273 -3.80 11.20 17.49
C PHE A 273 -3.30 9.78 17.29
N LEU A 274 -2.58 9.24 18.27
CA LEU A 274 -2.19 7.83 18.31
C LEU A 274 -3.43 6.92 18.30
N SER A 275 -4.43 7.22 19.13
CA SER A 275 -5.69 6.46 19.17
C SER A 275 -6.48 6.59 17.85
N ALA A 276 -6.48 7.77 17.20
CA ALA A 276 -7.09 7.96 15.89
C ALA A 276 -6.39 7.12 14.80
N CYS A 277 -5.06 6.97 14.86
CA CYS A 277 -4.34 6.07 13.97
C CYS A 277 -4.77 4.61 14.19
N TYR A 278 -4.87 4.16 15.45
CA TYR A 278 -5.30 2.79 15.76
C TYR A 278 -6.78 2.52 15.44
N LEU A 279 -7.63 3.54 15.40
CA LEU A 279 -8.98 3.44 14.86
C LEU A 279 -8.95 3.04 13.38
N CYS A 280 -8.09 3.66 12.58
CA CYS A 280 -7.92 3.31 11.16
C CYS A 280 -7.23 1.95 10.98
N VAL A 281 -6.21 1.63 11.79
CA VAL A 281 -5.54 0.32 11.75
C VAL A 281 -6.53 -0.81 12.05
N SER A 282 -7.32 -0.67 13.12
CA SER A 282 -8.35 -1.67 13.46
C SER A 282 -9.43 -1.78 12.38
N LEU A 283 -9.83 -0.66 11.76
CA LEU A 283 -10.74 -0.67 10.61
C LEU A 283 -10.17 -1.48 9.43
N GLY A 284 -8.87 -1.41 9.15
CA GLY A 284 -8.23 -2.23 8.12
C GLY A 284 -8.39 -3.74 8.37
N PHE A 285 -8.21 -4.18 9.62
CA PHE A 285 -8.45 -5.58 10.00
C PHE A 285 -9.94 -5.96 9.94
N LEU A 286 -10.85 -5.05 10.33
CA LEU A 286 -12.29 -5.28 10.24
C LEU A 286 -12.78 -5.39 8.78
N VAL A 287 -12.24 -4.58 7.86
CA VAL A 287 -12.52 -4.71 6.42
C VAL A 287 -12.18 -6.12 5.94
N ARG A 288 -11.02 -6.64 6.32
CA ARG A 288 -10.64 -8.04 6.02
C ARG A 288 -11.61 -9.06 6.60
N LEU A 289 -12.16 -8.85 7.80
CA LEU A 289 -13.12 -9.78 8.41
C LEU A 289 -14.47 -9.78 7.67
N VAL A 290 -14.97 -8.61 7.28
CA VAL A 290 -16.28 -8.47 6.63
C VAL A 290 -16.23 -8.92 5.17
N VAL A 291 -15.18 -8.54 4.44
CA VAL A 291 -15.05 -8.81 2.99
C VAL A 291 -14.45 -10.20 2.72
N GLY A 292 -13.70 -10.74 3.68
CA GLY A 292 -13.06 -12.04 3.60
C GLY A 292 -11.60 -11.99 3.15
N HIS A 293 -10.83 -12.97 3.63
CA HIS A 293 -9.37 -13.09 3.41
C HIS A 293 -9.00 -13.12 1.92
N ALA A 294 -9.63 -14.01 1.14
CA ALA A 294 -9.30 -14.20 -0.27
C ALA A 294 -9.61 -12.97 -1.13
N SER A 295 -10.64 -12.21 -0.79
CA SER A 295 -11.05 -11.01 -1.54
C SER A 295 -10.08 -9.83 -1.36
N VAL A 296 -9.34 -9.80 -0.25
CA VAL A 296 -8.40 -8.71 0.06
C VAL A 296 -6.98 -9.07 -0.33
N ALA A 297 -6.50 -10.25 0.06
CA ALA A 297 -5.08 -10.62 -0.06
C ALA A 297 -4.74 -11.54 -1.24
N CYS A 298 -5.73 -12.12 -1.93
CA CYS A 298 -5.51 -13.18 -2.91
C CYS A 298 -6.03 -12.85 -4.32
N SER A 299 -5.30 -13.34 -5.31
CA SER A 299 -5.72 -13.27 -6.71
C SER A 299 -6.85 -14.27 -6.98
N ARG A 300 -7.97 -13.80 -7.54
CA ARG A 300 -9.15 -14.63 -7.84
C ARG A 300 -8.88 -15.71 -8.89
N GLU A 301 -7.96 -15.45 -9.82
CA GLU A 301 -7.73 -16.32 -10.98
C GLU A 301 -6.61 -17.35 -10.75
N HIS A 302 -5.63 -17.01 -9.91
CA HIS A 302 -4.35 -17.73 -9.87
C HIS A 302 -4.05 -18.42 -8.52
N SER A 303 -4.99 -18.42 -7.59
CA SER A 303 -4.92 -19.14 -6.29
C SER A 303 -3.69 -18.85 -5.41
N HIS A 304 -2.99 -17.75 -5.68
CA HIS A 304 -1.84 -17.24 -4.91
C HIS A 304 -2.14 -15.85 -4.33
N ILE A 305 -1.32 -15.38 -3.39
CA ILE A 305 -1.42 -14.03 -2.80
C ILE A 305 -1.12 -12.92 -3.84
N HIS A 306 -1.53 -11.69 -3.59
CA HIS A 306 -1.11 -10.55 -4.39
C HIS A 306 0.37 -10.23 -4.20
N TYR A 307 1.10 -10.03 -5.30
CA TYR A 307 2.53 -9.66 -5.32
C TYR A 307 2.79 -8.25 -5.86
N GLU A 308 1.82 -7.64 -6.55
CA GLU A 308 1.93 -6.31 -7.13
C GLU A 308 0.67 -5.49 -6.82
N THR A 309 0.81 -4.16 -6.83
CA THR A 309 -0.27 -3.17 -6.59
C THR A 309 -1.33 -3.12 -7.70
N THR A 310 -1.15 -3.87 -8.78
CA THR A 310 -2.08 -3.98 -9.93
C THR A 310 -3.38 -4.73 -9.61
N GLY A 311 -3.59 -5.10 -8.33
CA GLY A 311 -4.77 -5.78 -7.84
C GLY A 311 -6.00 -4.89 -7.56
N PRO A 312 -7.04 -5.46 -6.91
CA PRO A 312 -8.27 -4.76 -6.56
C PRO A 312 -8.01 -3.56 -5.64
N ALA A 313 -8.79 -2.49 -5.78
CA ALA A 313 -8.73 -1.30 -4.92
C ALA A 313 -8.77 -1.64 -3.41
N LEU A 314 -9.38 -2.75 -3.02
CA LEU A 314 -9.49 -3.22 -1.64
C LEU A 314 -8.13 -3.54 -0.99
N CYS A 315 -7.19 -4.15 -1.72
CA CYS A 315 -5.86 -4.46 -1.20
C CYS A 315 -5.12 -3.17 -0.84
N THR A 316 -5.11 -2.19 -1.75
CA THR A 316 -4.52 -0.87 -1.53
C THR A 316 -5.19 -0.11 -0.38
N VAL A 317 -6.52 -0.17 -0.27
CA VAL A 317 -7.25 0.47 0.85
C VAL A 317 -6.84 -0.12 2.19
N VAL A 318 -6.78 -1.46 2.31
CA VAL A 318 -6.36 -2.13 3.55
C VAL A 318 -4.90 -1.82 3.87
N PHE A 319 -4.02 -1.80 2.86
CA PHE A 319 -2.64 -1.36 3.01
C PHE A 319 -2.56 0.06 3.58
N LEU A 320 -3.30 1.03 3.03
CA LEU A 320 -3.29 2.41 3.55
C LEU A 320 -3.86 2.48 4.97
N LEU A 321 -4.92 1.74 5.28
CA LEU A 321 -5.50 1.71 6.63
C LEU A 321 -4.52 1.16 7.68
N VAL A 322 -3.75 0.12 7.35
CA VAL A 322 -2.86 -0.55 8.31
C VAL A 322 -1.45 0.05 8.30
N TYR A 323 -0.82 0.21 7.14
CA TYR A 323 0.57 0.64 7.02
C TYR A 323 0.75 2.15 7.29
N PHE A 324 0.01 3.02 6.59
CA PHE A 324 0.18 4.46 6.73
C PHE A 324 -0.12 4.91 8.17
N PHE A 325 -1.26 4.49 8.72
CA PHE A 325 -1.64 4.85 10.09
C PHE A 325 -0.79 4.13 11.14
N GLY A 326 -0.30 2.91 10.89
CA GLY A 326 0.66 2.25 11.78
C GLY A 326 2.01 2.96 11.86
N MET A 327 2.49 3.49 10.73
CA MET A 327 3.71 4.30 10.69
C MET A 327 3.50 5.67 11.35
N ALA A 328 2.35 6.31 11.12
CA ALA A 328 1.99 7.56 11.77
C ALA A 328 1.87 7.39 13.29
N SER A 329 1.28 6.30 13.79
CA SER A 329 1.14 6.05 15.22
C SER A 329 2.50 5.90 15.91
N SER A 330 3.47 5.26 15.25
CA SER A 330 4.83 5.11 15.76
C SER A 330 5.53 6.47 15.89
N ILE A 331 5.34 7.39 14.94
CA ILE A 331 5.87 8.76 15.03
C ILE A 331 5.15 9.55 16.12
N TRP A 332 3.83 9.40 16.26
CA TRP A 332 3.08 10.02 17.35
C TRP A 332 3.55 9.56 18.73
N TRP A 333 3.99 8.30 18.86
CA TRP A 333 4.63 7.81 20.09
C TRP A 333 6.01 8.46 20.34
N VAL A 334 6.83 8.65 19.31
CA VAL A 334 8.09 9.40 19.44
C VAL A 334 7.81 10.84 19.87
N ILE A 335 6.80 11.50 19.28
CA ILE A 335 6.37 12.85 19.65
C ILE A 335 5.87 12.86 21.10
N LEU A 336 5.09 11.87 21.53
CA LEU A 336 4.65 11.75 22.93
C LEU A 336 5.83 11.64 23.89
N SER A 337 6.84 10.84 23.54
CA SER A 337 8.06 10.68 24.33
C SER A 337 8.86 11.98 24.41
N LEU A 338 8.97 12.70 23.29
CA LEU A 338 9.61 14.01 23.22
C LEU A 338 8.87 15.06 24.06
N THR A 339 7.56 15.23 23.87
CA THR A 339 6.79 16.24 24.61
C THR A 339 6.74 15.94 26.11
N TRP A 340 6.74 14.65 26.47
CA TRP A 340 6.92 14.24 27.85
C TRP A 340 8.29 14.62 28.40
N PHE A 341 9.38 14.36 27.66
CA PHE A 341 10.73 14.81 28.05
C PHE A 341 10.83 16.33 28.18
N LEU A 342 10.27 17.10 27.25
CA LEU A 342 10.28 18.56 27.30
C LEU A 342 9.53 19.09 28.53
N ALA A 343 8.36 18.51 28.83
CA ALA A 343 7.61 18.86 30.03
C ALA A 343 8.35 18.44 31.32
N ALA A 344 8.96 17.25 31.32
CA ALA A 344 9.54 16.60 32.49
C ALA A 344 10.97 16.99 32.84
N GLY A 345 11.85 16.96 31.85
CA GLY A 345 13.24 17.34 32.03
C GLY A 345 13.47 18.82 31.85
N MET A 346 12.88 19.42 30.81
CA MET A 346 13.12 20.82 30.47
C MET A 346 12.11 21.79 31.09
N LYS A 347 11.10 21.28 31.82
CA LYS A 347 10.05 22.07 32.50
C LYS A 347 9.25 22.97 31.55
N TRP A 348 9.08 22.58 30.29
CA TRP A 348 8.30 23.36 29.34
C TRP A 348 6.81 23.37 29.71
N GLY A 349 6.18 24.55 29.63
CA GLY A 349 4.74 24.71 29.78
C GLY A 349 3.95 24.22 28.57
N ASN A 350 2.65 24.00 28.75
CA ASN A 350 1.77 23.49 27.69
C ASN A 350 1.71 24.43 26.46
N GLU A 351 1.78 25.74 26.66
CA GLU A 351 1.76 26.75 25.60
C GLU A 351 3.05 26.74 24.77
N ALA A 352 4.20 26.60 25.42
CA ALA A 352 5.50 26.49 24.75
C ALA A 352 5.54 25.27 23.82
N ILE A 353 5.06 24.12 24.29
CA ILE A 353 4.98 22.90 23.47
C ILE A 353 3.95 23.07 22.34
N ALA A 354 2.79 23.67 22.63
CA ALA A 354 1.74 23.91 21.64
C ALA A 354 2.20 24.83 20.50
N GLY A 355 3.12 25.77 20.75
CA GLY A 355 3.72 26.63 19.72
C GLY A 355 4.43 25.85 18.60
N TYR A 356 4.92 24.63 18.88
CA TYR A 356 5.60 23.76 17.91
C TYR A 356 4.67 22.69 17.29
N ALA A 357 3.37 22.71 17.60
CA ALA A 357 2.43 21.66 17.16
C ALA A 357 2.42 21.43 15.65
N GLN A 358 2.59 22.48 14.84
CA GLN A 358 2.66 22.40 13.38
C GLN A 358 3.77 21.45 12.89
N TYR A 359 4.95 21.48 13.52
CA TYR A 359 6.08 20.62 13.15
C TYR A 359 5.82 19.16 13.52
N PHE A 360 5.18 18.92 14.67
CA PHE A 360 4.77 17.59 15.08
C PHE A 360 3.81 16.96 14.07
N HIS A 361 2.80 17.72 13.64
CA HIS A 361 1.85 17.29 12.62
C HIS A 361 2.51 17.07 11.26
N LEU A 362 3.39 17.99 10.83
CA LEU A 362 4.12 17.85 9.58
C LEU A 362 4.92 16.55 9.56
N ALA A 363 5.71 16.27 10.59
CA ALA A 363 6.50 15.05 10.68
C ALA A 363 5.64 13.78 10.72
N ALA A 364 4.58 13.77 11.56
CA ALA A 364 3.73 12.61 11.75
C ALA A 364 2.92 12.21 10.51
N TRP A 365 2.63 13.15 9.61
CA TRP A 365 1.84 12.88 8.42
C TRP A 365 2.69 12.78 7.15
N LEU A 366 3.65 13.69 6.96
CA LEU A 366 4.46 13.72 5.74
C LEU A 366 5.36 12.48 5.61
N ILE A 367 6.02 12.07 6.70
CA ILE A 367 6.94 10.93 6.65
C ILE A 367 6.20 9.63 6.26
N PRO A 368 5.08 9.25 6.90
CA PRO A 368 4.30 8.10 6.46
C PRO A 368 3.71 8.25 5.05
N SER A 369 3.30 9.47 4.64
CA SER A 369 2.80 9.70 3.28
C SER A 369 3.87 9.40 2.23
N VAL A 370 5.07 9.97 2.38
CA VAL A 370 6.19 9.73 1.45
C VAL A 370 6.55 8.25 1.40
N LYS A 371 6.60 7.58 2.57
CA LYS A 371 6.87 6.14 2.64
C LYS A 371 5.80 5.31 1.91
N SER A 372 4.52 5.59 2.13
CA SER A 372 3.42 4.87 1.48
C SER A 372 3.40 5.09 -0.03
N ILE A 373 3.61 6.34 -0.49
CA ILE A 373 3.68 6.66 -1.92
C ILE A 373 4.85 5.92 -2.57
N THR A 374 6.02 5.92 -1.93
CA THR A 374 7.21 5.21 -2.44
C THR A 374 6.96 3.71 -2.50
N ALA A 375 6.35 3.11 -1.47
CA ALA A 375 6.02 1.68 -1.46
C ALA A 375 5.04 1.30 -2.59
N LEU A 376 4.06 2.17 -2.89
CA LEU A 376 3.13 1.98 -4.01
C LEU A 376 3.81 2.16 -5.37
N ALA A 377 4.67 3.17 -5.51
CA ALA A 377 5.40 3.45 -6.75
C ALA A 377 6.40 2.34 -7.10
N LEU A 378 6.99 1.70 -6.08
CA LEU A 378 7.86 0.53 -6.25
C LEU A 378 7.10 -0.79 -6.33
N SER A 379 5.76 -0.77 -6.41
CA SER A 379 4.89 -1.95 -6.41
C SER A 379 5.27 -2.98 -5.33
N SER A 380 5.70 -2.51 -4.16
CA SER A 380 6.21 -3.34 -3.06
C SER A 380 5.13 -3.79 -2.08
N VAL A 381 3.85 -3.53 -2.40
CA VAL A 381 2.71 -3.93 -1.57
C VAL A 381 2.25 -5.32 -1.99
N ASP A 382 2.18 -6.21 -1.03
CA ASP A 382 1.93 -7.63 -1.20
C ASP A 382 0.96 -8.18 -0.13
N GLY A 383 0.33 -9.30 -0.42
CA GLY A 383 -0.63 -9.96 0.46
C GLY A 383 0.06 -10.72 1.60
N ASP A 384 -0.51 -10.64 2.80
CA ASP A 384 -0.12 -11.42 3.97
C ASP A 384 -0.96 -12.72 4.03
N PRO A 385 -0.35 -13.91 3.84
CA PRO A 385 -1.06 -15.19 3.84
C PRO A 385 -1.57 -15.63 5.22
N VAL A 386 -1.17 -14.94 6.30
CA VAL A 386 -1.61 -15.23 7.67
C VAL A 386 -2.79 -14.34 8.05
N ALA A 387 -2.60 -13.02 7.99
CA ALA A 387 -3.66 -12.09 8.40
C ALA A 387 -4.70 -11.81 7.31
N GLY A 388 -4.41 -12.08 6.04
CA GLY A 388 -5.31 -11.79 4.91
C GLY A 388 -5.46 -10.32 4.60
N ILE A 389 -4.46 -9.51 4.93
CA ILE A 389 -4.38 -8.08 4.63
C ILE A 389 -3.30 -7.83 3.59
N CYS A 390 -3.26 -6.63 3.03
CA CYS A 390 -2.13 -6.19 2.23
C CYS A 390 -1.19 -5.31 3.06
N TYR A 391 0.10 -5.58 2.94
CA TYR A 391 1.17 -4.87 3.66
C TYR A 391 2.42 -4.79 2.77
N VAL A 392 3.49 -4.16 3.24
CA VAL A 392 4.75 -4.09 2.48
C VAL A 392 5.78 -5.05 3.07
N GLY A 393 6.42 -5.83 2.21
CA GLY A 393 7.55 -6.66 2.61
C GLY A 393 7.17 -7.98 3.27
N ASN A 394 5.97 -8.52 3.02
CA ASN A 394 5.72 -9.91 3.46
C ASN A 394 6.50 -10.89 2.58
N GLN A 395 6.60 -10.61 1.28
CA GLN A 395 7.29 -11.49 0.32
C GLN A 395 8.72 -11.04 -0.02
N ASN A 396 9.08 -9.78 0.23
CA ASN A 396 10.39 -9.22 -0.11
C ASN A 396 11.13 -8.68 1.11
N LEU A 397 12.26 -9.31 1.47
CA LEU A 397 13.10 -8.93 2.61
C LEU A 397 13.70 -7.53 2.49
N ASN A 398 14.01 -7.06 1.28
CA ASN A 398 14.56 -5.72 1.08
C ASN A 398 13.51 -4.66 1.37
N SER A 399 12.28 -4.88 0.90
CA SER A 399 11.14 -4.01 1.20
C SER A 399 10.79 -4.05 2.68
N LEU A 400 10.84 -5.23 3.33
CA LEU A 400 10.64 -5.36 4.78
C LEU A 400 11.67 -4.52 5.57
N ARG A 401 12.95 -4.65 5.24
CA ARG A 401 14.05 -3.93 5.89
C ARG A 401 13.91 -2.42 5.73
N GLY A 402 13.69 -1.96 4.50
CA GLY A 402 13.64 -0.53 4.17
C GLY A 402 12.37 0.17 4.64
N PHE A 403 11.19 -0.42 4.41
CA PHE A 403 9.92 0.23 4.67
C PHE A 403 9.37 -0.01 6.07
N VAL A 404 9.73 -1.11 6.72
CA VAL A 404 9.13 -1.54 8.00
C VAL A 404 10.17 -1.53 9.12
N LEU A 405 11.12 -2.47 9.07
CA LEU A 405 12.01 -2.75 10.20
C LEU A 405 12.94 -1.59 10.52
N GLY A 406 13.66 -1.04 9.53
CA GLY A 406 14.59 0.07 9.72
C GLY A 406 13.91 1.29 10.38
N PRO A 407 12.78 1.79 9.83
CA PRO A 407 12.03 2.88 10.44
C PRO A 407 11.50 2.56 11.85
N LEU A 408 10.97 1.36 12.09
CA LEU A 408 10.46 1.00 13.42
C LEU A 408 11.57 0.94 14.48
N VAL A 409 12.74 0.41 14.13
CA VAL A 409 13.92 0.40 15.00
C VAL A 409 14.37 1.84 15.28
N LEU A 410 14.46 2.69 14.26
CA LEU A 410 14.83 4.09 14.42
C LEU A 410 13.86 4.82 15.37
N TYR A 411 12.54 4.66 15.15
CA TYR A 411 11.54 5.27 16.01
C TYR A 411 11.66 4.77 17.45
N LEU A 412 11.76 3.46 17.65
CA LEU A 412 11.91 2.84 18.98
C LEU A 412 13.15 3.37 19.70
N LEU A 413 14.29 3.46 19.03
CA LEU A 413 15.52 4.01 19.61
C LEU A 413 15.36 5.48 19.99
N VAL A 414 14.86 6.32 19.08
CA VAL A 414 14.69 7.76 19.36
C VAL A 414 13.69 7.99 20.50
N GLY A 415 12.54 7.31 20.51
CA GLY A 415 11.54 7.47 21.56
C GLY A 415 12.03 6.95 22.91
N THR A 416 12.72 5.80 22.95
CA THR A 416 13.30 5.27 24.19
C THR A 416 14.41 6.17 24.76
N LEU A 417 15.22 6.80 23.91
CA LEU A 417 16.22 7.79 24.34
C LEU A 417 15.56 8.98 25.04
N PHE A 418 14.47 9.53 24.49
CA PHE A 418 13.72 10.60 25.16
C PHE A 418 13.08 10.13 26.47
N LEU A 419 12.56 8.90 26.53
CA LEU A 419 12.02 8.34 27.76
C LEU A 419 13.08 8.21 28.85
N LEU A 420 14.24 7.65 28.52
CA LEU A 420 15.34 7.51 29.47
C LEU A 420 15.81 8.89 29.96
N ALA A 421 16.00 9.85 29.06
CA ALA A 421 16.38 11.22 29.41
C ALA A 421 15.34 11.88 30.33
N GLY A 422 14.04 11.70 30.07
CA GLY A 422 12.98 12.26 30.90
C GLY A 422 12.88 11.58 32.27
N PHE A 423 13.06 10.27 32.36
CA PHE A 423 13.11 9.56 33.65
C PHE A 423 14.30 10.04 34.49
N VAL A 424 15.50 10.09 33.91
CA VAL A 424 16.71 10.60 34.59
C VAL A 424 16.49 12.02 35.10
N SER A 425 15.86 12.88 34.28
CA SER A 425 15.59 14.27 34.65
C SER A 425 14.56 14.39 35.78
N LEU A 426 13.50 13.58 35.75
CA LEU A 426 12.50 13.52 36.84
C LEU A 426 13.12 13.07 38.16
N PHE A 427 13.99 12.05 38.13
CA PHE A 427 14.67 11.56 39.34
C PHE A 427 15.62 12.62 39.92
N ARG A 428 16.40 13.32 39.09
CA ARG A 428 17.25 14.44 39.55
C ARG A 428 16.41 15.53 40.20
N ILE A 429 15.33 15.97 39.54
CA ILE A 429 14.47 17.03 40.05
C ILE A 429 13.80 16.62 41.38
N ARG A 430 13.28 15.39 41.47
CA ARG A 430 12.64 14.87 42.68
C ARG A 430 13.61 14.71 43.85
N SER A 431 14.88 14.40 43.58
CA SER A 431 15.92 14.35 44.62
C SER A 431 16.18 15.72 45.26
N VAL A 432 16.06 16.81 44.48
CA VAL A 432 16.29 18.19 44.94
C VAL A 432 15.03 18.84 45.52
N ILE A 433 13.85 18.60 44.93
CA ILE A 433 12.58 19.22 45.35
C ILE A 433 12.05 18.68 46.69
N LYS A 434 12.45 17.47 47.10
CA LYS A 434 12.06 16.91 48.41
C LYS A 434 12.49 17.78 49.61
N GLN A 435 13.35 18.78 49.38
CA GLN A 435 13.78 19.79 50.36
C GLN A 435 12.96 21.10 50.34
N GLY A 436 12.05 21.33 49.38
CA GLY A 436 11.52 22.68 49.06
C GLY A 436 10.00 22.93 49.18
N GLY A 437 9.17 21.96 49.55
CA GLY A 437 7.80 22.22 50.06
C GLY A 437 6.74 22.86 49.14
N THR A 438 6.89 22.88 47.81
CA THR A 438 5.87 23.45 46.90
C THR A 438 4.80 22.44 46.44
N LYS A 439 3.53 22.88 46.34
CA LYS A 439 2.35 22.10 45.89
C LYS A 439 2.36 21.76 44.37
N THR A 440 3.36 21.05 43.88
CA THR A 440 3.46 20.57 42.47
C THR A 440 2.84 19.19 42.24
N ASP A 441 2.23 18.58 43.26
CA ASP A 441 1.75 17.20 43.28
C ASP A 441 0.84 16.81 42.11
N LYS A 442 -0.02 17.73 41.63
CA LYS A 442 -0.95 17.44 40.53
C LYS A 442 -0.21 17.28 39.20
N LEU A 443 0.75 18.16 38.93
CA LEU A 443 1.55 18.14 37.71
C LEU A 443 2.51 16.93 37.75
N GLU A 444 3.14 16.67 38.90
CA GLU A 444 3.99 15.49 39.08
C GLU A 444 3.23 14.17 38.87
N LYS A 445 2.04 14.03 39.47
CA LYS A 445 1.18 12.85 39.26
C LYS A 445 0.82 12.67 37.79
N LEU A 446 0.51 13.76 37.08
CA LEU A 446 0.21 13.70 35.65
C LEU A 446 1.43 13.22 34.84
N MET A 447 2.62 13.75 35.13
CA MET A 447 3.84 13.44 34.40
C MET A 447 4.32 12.01 34.66
N ILE A 448 4.25 11.53 35.91
CA ILE A 448 4.52 10.12 36.25
C ILE A 448 3.56 9.22 35.48
N ARG A 449 2.27 9.56 35.46
CA ARG A 449 1.25 8.77 34.76
C ARG A 449 1.55 8.69 33.26
N ILE A 450 1.89 9.82 32.60
CA ILE A 450 2.22 9.84 31.17
C ILE A 450 3.51 9.05 30.89
N GLY A 451 4.50 9.14 31.77
CA GLY A 451 5.74 8.37 31.68
C GLY A 451 5.48 6.86 31.73
N ILE A 452 4.65 6.41 32.68
CA ILE A 452 4.23 5.00 32.78
C ILE A 452 3.50 4.55 31.50
N PHE A 453 2.57 5.37 31.00
CA PHE A 453 1.83 5.05 29.77
C PHE A 453 2.77 4.90 28.56
N THR A 454 3.73 5.80 28.42
CA THR A 454 4.67 5.78 27.29
C THR A 454 5.66 4.62 27.40
N LEU A 455 6.02 4.22 28.62
CA LEU A 455 6.78 2.99 28.90
C LEU A 455 5.96 1.73 28.55
N LEU A 456 4.67 1.69 28.91
CA LEU A 456 3.79 0.57 28.56
C LEU A 456 3.65 0.37 27.05
N TYR A 457 3.67 1.44 26.25
CA TYR A 457 3.70 1.36 24.78
C TYR A 457 5.01 0.76 24.25
N THR A 458 6.14 1.03 24.93
CA THR A 458 7.46 0.55 24.50
C THR A 458 7.51 -0.99 24.45
N VAL A 459 6.78 -1.66 25.35
CA VAL A 459 6.75 -3.13 25.42
C VAL A 459 6.14 -3.76 24.15
N PRO A 460 4.88 -3.48 23.75
CA PRO A 460 4.34 -3.98 22.49
C PRO A 460 5.17 -3.59 21.27
N ALA A 461 5.68 -2.36 21.19
CA ALA A 461 6.49 -1.90 20.06
C ALA A 461 7.79 -2.72 19.92
N SER A 462 8.48 -2.97 21.03
CA SER A 462 9.69 -3.79 21.07
C SER A 462 9.40 -5.24 20.66
N ILE A 463 8.28 -5.80 21.12
CA ILE A 463 7.87 -7.17 20.75
C ILE A 463 7.55 -7.26 19.26
N VAL A 464 6.84 -6.28 18.69
CA VAL A 464 6.57 -6.25 17.23
C VAL A 464 7.87 -6.18 16.43
N VAL A 465 8.83 -5.35 16.84
CA VAL A 465 10.17 -5.30 16.20
C VAL A 465 10.88 -6.65 16.33
N ALA A 466 10.84 -7.29 17.51
CA ALA A 466 11.43 -8.61 17.72
C ALA A 466 10.78 -9.70 16.85
N CYS A 467 9.46 -9.67 16.67
CA CYS A 467 8.74 -10.55 15.74
C CYS A 467 9.21 -10.34 14.29
N TYR A 468 9.41 -9.10 13.85
CA TYR A 468 9.95 -8.84 12.50
C TYR A 468 11.40 -9.27 12.34
N LEU A 469 12.23 -9.13 13.38
CA LEU A 469 13.60 -9.65 13.38
C LEU A 469 13.63 -11.19 13.30
N TYR A 470 12.74 -11.85 14.05
CA TYR A 470 12.54 -13.30 13.97
C TYR A 470 12.13 -13.72 12.55
N GLU A 471 11.10 -13.09 11.97
CA GLU A 471 10.67 -13.37 10.60
C GLU A 471 11.81 -13.16 9.62
N GLN A 472 12.51 -12.03 9.68
CA GLN A 472 13.64 -11.76 8.79
C GLN A 472 14.73 -12.83 8.89
N HIS A 473 15.07 -13.26 10.10
CA HIS A 473 16.19 -14.18 10.33
C HIS A 473 15.87 -15.61 9.87
N TYR A 474 14.65 -16.10 10.16
CA TYR A 474 14.25 -17.47 9.84
C TYR A 474 13.51 -17.59 8.48
N ARG A 475 13.32 -16.47 7.74
CA ARG A 475 12.58 -16.48 6.47
C ARG A 475 13.28 -17.22 5.33
N GLU A 476 14.59 -17.31 5.30
CA GLU A 476 15.24 -18.11 4.25
C GLU A 476 15.17 -19.62 4.57
N SER A 477 15.30 -20.00 5.84
CA SER A 477 15.32 -21.39 6.26
C SER A 477 13.97 -22.08 6.14
N TRP A 478 12.87 -21.40 6.48
CA TRP A 478 11.52 -21.96 6.35
C TRP A 478 11.09 -22.18 4.88
N GLU A 479 11.69 -21.45 3.95
CA GLU A 479 11.31 -21.39 2.53
C GLU A 479 12.12 -22.43 1.81
N ALA A 480 13.41 -22.56 2.16
CA ALA A 480 14.25 -23.67 1.77
C ALA A 480 13.68 -25.01 2.26
N ALA A 481 13.23 -25.11 3.52
CA ALA A 481 12.66 -26.37 4.06
C ALA A 481 11.38 -26.83 3.34
N LEU A 482 10.65 -25.88 2.75
CA LEU A 482 9.42 -26.13 2.02
C LEU A 482 9.65 -26.36 0.51
N THR A 483 10.68 -25.76 -0.08
CA THR A 483 10.95 -25.82 -1.54
C THR A 483 12.06 -26.81 -1.92
N CYS A 484 12.92 -27.17 -0.99
CA CYS A 484 14.06 -28.07 -1.21
C CYS A 484 13.88 -29.38 -0.44
N ALA A 485 14.25 -30.50 -1.07
CA ALA A 485 14.27 -31.81 -0.42
C ALA A 485 15.58 -32.54 -0.72
N CYS A 486 16.08 -33.27 0.28
CA CYS A 486 17.21 -34.17 0.15
C CYS A 486 16.74 -35.55 -0.35
N PRO A 487 17.38 -36.12 -1.39
CA PRO A 487 17.12 -37.50 -1.81
C PRO A 487 17.65 -38.48 -0.75
N GLY A 488 16.79 -39.36 -0.24
CA GLY A 488 17.16 -40.40 0.73
C GLY A 488 16.99 -39.99 2.21
N SER A 489 16.18 -40.76 2.93
CA SER A 489 16.09 -40.86 4.40
C SER A 489 15.72 -39.66 5.28
N ASP A 490 15.38 -38.47 4.76
CA ASP A 490 14.84 -37.36 5.58
C ASP A 490 13.34 -37.11 5.39
N ALA A 491 12.54 -38.18 5.25
CA ALA A 491 11.07 -38.08 5.31
C ALA A 491 10.55 -37.69 6.72
N GLY A 492 11.44 -37.62 7.72
CA GLY A 492 11.10 -37.36 9.13
C GLY A 492 11.84 -36.20 9.81
N GLN A 493 12.68 -35.41 9.11
CA GLN A 493 13.30 -34.25 9.75
C GLN A 493 12.27 -33.14 10.03
N PRO A 494 12.34 -32.46 11.19
CA PRO A 494 11.49 -31.31 11.48
C PRO A 494 11.80 -30.20 10.46
N ARG A 495 10.90 -30.05 9.48
CA ARG A 495 10.97 -28.94 8.52
C ARG A 495 10.90 -27.63 9.28
N ALA A 496 11.89 -26.76 9.08
CA ALA A 496 11.85 -25.40 9.59
C ALA A 496 10.54 -24.74 9.14
N LYS A 497 9.73 -24.29 10.09
CA LYS A 497 8.44 -23.64 9.87
C LYS A 497 8.31 -22.44 10.79
N PRO A 498 7.50 -21.42 10.42
CA PRO A 498 7.18 -20.35 11.33
C PRO A 498 6.53 -20.88 12.61
N GLU A 499 7.00 -20.37 13.74
CA GLU A 499 6.34 -20.57 15.02
C GLU A 499 5.00 -19.83 15.04
N TYR A 500 3.90 -20.58 15.15
CA TYR A 500 2.53 -20.07 15.10
C TYR A 500 2.30 -18.91 16.10
N TRP A 501 2.76 -19.09 17.33
CA TRP A 501 2.57 -18.14 18.41
C TRP A 501 3.34 -16.84 18.19
N VAL A 502 4.49 -16.84 17.52
CA VAL A 502 5.25 -15.61 17.21
C VAL A 502 4.43 -14.73 16.27
N LEU A 503 3.82 -15.33 15.25
CA LEU A 503 3.00 -14.60 14.29
C LEU A 503 1.73 -14.05 14.96
N MET A 504 1.07 -14.82 15.83
CA MET A 504 -0.11 -14.35 16.57
C MET A 504 0.22 -13.24 17.57
N LEU A 505 1.39 -13.34 18.23
CA LEU A 505 1.91 -12.35 19.14
C LEU A 505 2.13 -11.01 18.45
N LYS A 506 2.68 -11.02 17.21
CA LYS A 506 2.85 -9.80 16.39
C LYS A 506 1.54 -9.02 16.25
N TYR A 507 0.48 -9.66 15.76
CA TYR A 507 -0.80 -8.96 15.54
C TYR A 507 -1.47 -8.54 16.85
N PHE A 508 -1.38 -9.37 17.89
CA PHE A 508 -1.87 -9.01 19.22
C PHE A 508 -1.18 -7.76 19.74
N MET A 509 0.16 -7.71 19.71
CA MET A 509 0.94 -6.57 20.19
C MET A 509 0.74 -5.32 19.33
N CYS A 510 0.49 -5.46 18.03
CA CYS A 510 0.06 -4.35 17.20
C CYS A 510 -1.28 -3.75 17.67
N LEU A 511 -2.27 -4.57 18.03
CA LEU A 511 -3.63 -4.10 18.35
C LEU A 511 -3.81 -3.67 19.81
N VAL A 512 -3.10 -4.29 20.75
CA VAL A 512 -3.23 -4.01 22.19
C VAL A 512 -2.88 -2.55 22.52
N VAL A 513 -1.99 -1.95 21.75
CA VAL A 513 -1.61 -0.55 21.89
C VAL A 513 -2.82 0.38 21.82
N GLY A 514 -3.69 0.22 20.82
CA GLY A 514 -4.91 1.03 20.70
C GLY A 514 -5.91 0.78 21.84
N ILE A 515 -5.92 -0.41 22.43
CA ILE A 515 -6.73 -0.72 23.61
C ILE A 515 -6.21 0.06 24.81
N THR A 516 -4.90 -0.01 25.08
CA THR A 516 -4.26 0.68 26.21
C THR A 516 -4.40 2.20 26.11
N SER A 517 -4.32 2.77 24.90
CA SER A 517 -4.49 4.22 24.70
C SER A 517 -5.91 4.69 24.98
N GLY A 518 -6.93 3.84 24.80
CA GLY A 518 -8.29 4.20 25.16
C GLY A 518 -8.61 4.06 26.65
N VAL A 519 -8.06 3.04 27.32
CA VAL A 519 -8.15 2.89 28.79
C VAL A 519 -7.60 4.12 29.51
N TRP A 520 -6.61 4.80 28.94
CA TRP A 520 -6.07 6.04 29.47
C TRP A 520 -7.13 7.12 29.76
N ILE A 521 -8.11 7.23 28.86
CA ILE A 521 -9.14 8.28 28.90
C ILE A 521 -10.31 7.86 29.78
N TRP A 522 -10.49 6.57 30.03
CA TRP A 522 -11.58 6.06 30.87
C TRP A 522 -11.39 6.54 32.32
N SER A 523 -12.19 7.53 32.68
CA SER A 523 -12.14 8.19 33.98
C SER A 523 -13.53 8.75 34.28
N GLY A 524 -13.83 9.04 35.55
CA GLY A 524 -15.09 9.68 35.93
C GLY A 524 -15.36 10.98 35.15
N LYS A 525 -14.31 11.71 34.77
CA LYS A 525 -14.40 12.92 33.92
C LYS A 525 -14.95 12.63 32.52
N THR A 526 -14.65 11.46 31.98
CA THR A 526 -15.17 11.03 30.67
C THR A 526 -16.65 10.73 30.79
N VAL A 527 -17.07 9.95 31.80
CA VAL A 527 -18.50 9.69 32.06
C VAL A 527 -19.29 10.99 32.23
N GLU A 528 -18.74 11.97 32.97
CA GLU A 528 -19.39 13.27 33.16
C GLU A 528 -19.48 14.10 31.86
N SER A 529 -18.45 14.04 31.00
CA SER A 529 -18.50 14.69 29.68
C SER A 529 -19.60 14.08 28.81
N TRP A 530 -19.69 12.74 28.77
CA TRP A 530 -20.74 12.02 28.05
C TRP A 530 -22.14 12.25 28.64
N ARG A 531 -22.27 12.37 29.97
CA ARG A 531 -23.53 12.72 30.64
C ARG A 531 -23.99 14.14 30.28
N ARG A 532 -23.07 15.11 30.25
CA ARG A 532 -23.36 16.49 29.81
C ARG A 532 -23.73 16.55 28.33
N PHE A 533 -23.08 15.75 27.49
CA PHE A 533 -23.41 15.66 26.07
C PHE A 533 -24.80 15.04 25.82
N THR A 534 -25.08 13.88 26.44
CA THR A 534 -26.37 13.19 26.30
C THR A 534 -27.54 14.02 26.84
N SER A 535 -27.38 14.67 28.00
CA SER A 535 -28.40 15.59 28.53
C SER A 535 -28.66 16.78 27.59
N ARG A 536 -27.62 17.41 27.01
CA ARG A 536 -27.78 18.49 26.02
C ARG A 536 -28.48 18.02 24.75
N CYS A 537 -28.13 16.86 24.21
CA CYS A 537 -28.80 16.29 23.03
C CYS A 537 -30.26 15.93 23.31
N CYS A 538 -30.55 15.33 24.47
CA CYS A 538 -31.91 14.98 24.89
C CYS A 538 -32.78 16.22 25.13
N CYS A 539 -32.26 17.28 25.79
CA CYS A 539 -32.97 18.54 25.98
C CYS A 539 -33.23 19.28 24.65
N ARG A 540 -32.29 19.23 23.71
CA ARG A 540 -32.46 19.81 22.37
C ARG A 540 -33.51 19.05 21.54
N ARG A 541 -33.60 17.73 21.71
CA ARG A 541 -34.66 16.89 21.11
C ARG A 541 -36.03 17.17 21.73
N ARG A 542 -36.11 17.38 23.05
CA ARG A 542 -37.35 17.74 23.77
C ARG A 542 -37.87 19.14 23.38
N ARG A 543 -36.98 20.12 23.18
CA ARG A 543 -37.34 21.46 22.63
C ARG A 543 -37.77 21.42 21.15
N ARG A 544 -37.23 20.50 20.34
CA ARG A 544 -37.67 20.30 18.94
C ARG A 544 -39.03 19.60 18.85
N GLY A 545 -39.28 18.60 19.70
CA GLY A 545 -40.59 17.92 19.76
C GLY A 545 -41.72 18.81 20.29
N HIS A 546 -41.43 19.79 21.15
CA HIS A 546 -42.44 20.74 21.62
C HIS A 546 -42.79 21.83 20.60
N LYS A 547 -41.95 22.06 19.58
CA LYS A 547 -42.25 22.97 18.45
C LYS A 547 -42.99 22.29 17.28
N SER A 548 -43.18 20.98 17.29
CA SER A 548 -43.89 20.25 16.21
C SER A 548 -45.23 19.62 16.66
N GLY A 549 -45.75 19.98 17.84
CA GLY A 549 -46.92 19.34 18.44
C GLY A 549 -47.92 20.31 19.07
N GLY A 550 -48.06 21.53 18.54
CA GLY A 550 -48.97 22.53 19.09
C GLY A 550 -49.37 23.56 18.03
N ALA A 551 -50.17 23.14 17.07
CA ALA A 551 -50.95 24.05 16.23
C ALA A 551 -52.44 23.72 16.47
N THR A 552 -53.03 24.35 17.48
CA THR A 552 -54.47 24.68 17.52
C THR A 552 -54.61 25.97 18.34
N ALA A 553 -55.30 26.92 17.72
CA ALA A 553 -55.47 28.32 18.09
C ALA A 553 -56.25 28.56 19.38
N ALA A 554 -55.98 29.68 20.06
CA ALA A 554 -56.93 30.78 20.28
C ALA A 554 -56.38 31.76 21.33
N GLY A 555 -56.35 33.06 21.00
CA GLY A 555 -56.21 34.14 21.98
C GLY A 555 -55.31 35.30 21.57
N ASP A 556 -55.58 35.92 20.43
CA ASP A 556 -55.08 37.27 20.11
C ASP A 556 -55.76 38.29 21.03
N TYR A 557 -54.98 39.10 21.76
CA TYR A 557 -55.32 40.49 22.06
C TYR A 557 -54.05 41.30 22.35
N ALA A 558 -54.02 42.51 21.76
CA ALA A 558 -53.15 43.66 22.02
C ALA A 558 -51.80 43.73 21.26
N GLU A 559 -51.95 43.84 19.95
CA GLU A 559 -51.41 44.85 19.03
C GLU A 559 -50.46 45.95 19.56
N ALA A 560 -49.45 46.20 18.73
CA ALA A 560 -48.49 47.29 18.82
C ALA A 560 -49.11 48.67 18.54
N SER A 561 -48.57 49.73 19.16
CA SER A 561 -48.54 51.04 18.51
C SER A 561 -47.36 51.89 18.95
N ALA A 562 -46.87 52.65 17.99
CA ALA A 562 -45.61 53.39 17.96
C ALA A 562 -45.72 54.83 18.48
N ALA A 563 -44.55 55.50 18.54
CA ALA A 563 -44.31 56.94 18.37
C ALA A 563 -44.35 57.90 19.59
N LEU A 564 -43.13 58.27 20.02
CA LEU A 564 -42.53 59.63 20.06
C LEU A 564 -43.40 60.92 20.08
N THR A 565 -42.98 61.85 20.97
CA THR A 565 -43.09 63.34 21.03
C THR A 565 -44.41 63.97 21.55
N GLY A 566 -44.47 65.00 22.42
CA GLY A 566 -43.51 65.78 23.22
C GLY A 566 -44.16 67.06 23.85
N ARG A 567 -43.70 67.49 25.05
CA ARG A 567 -43.77 68.85 25.71
C ARG A 567 -45.16 69.46 26.05
N THR A 568 -45.47 70.21 27.13
CA THR A 568 -44.81 71.16 28.08
C THR A 568 -45.64 71.26 29.40
N GLY A 569 -45.09 71.40 30.61
CA GLY A 569 -44.71 72.68 31.27
C GLY A 569 -44.51 72.56 32.83
N PRO A 570 -43.89 73.56 33.53
CA PRO A 570 -43.27 73.48 34.89
C PRO A 570 -43.99 74.38 35.96
N PRO A 571 -43.46 74.75 37.19
CA PRO A 571 -42.13 74.53 37.84
C PRO A 571 -42.05 74.24 39.38
N GLY A 572 -40.97 73.53 39.81
CA GLY A 572 -40.04 73.77 40.96
C GLY A 572 -40.45 73.54 42.46
N PRO A 573 -39.50 73.52 43.44
CA PRO A 573 -38.03 73.36 43.39
C PRO A 573 -37.32 72.52 44.53
N ALA A 574 -36.01 72.24 44.33
CA ALA A 574 -34.90 72.00 45.29
C ALA A 574 -34.81 70.63 46.05
N ALA A 575 -33.65 70.00 46.33
CA ALA A 575 -32.22 70.14 45.98
C ALA A 575 -31.42 68.92 46.55
N ALA A 576 -30.18 68.74 46.07
CA ALA A 576 -28.99 68.16 46.76
C ALA A 576 -28.41 66.78 46.31
N THR A 577 -27.33 66.86 45.50
CA THR A 577 -25.96 66.23 45.62
C THR A 577 -25.78 64.70 45.72
N TYR A 578 -24.75 64.01 45.19
CA TYR A 578 -23.37 64.32 44.75
C TYR A 578 -22.86 63.20 43.79
N HIS A 579 -22.10 63.54 42.74
CA HIS A 579 -21.31 62.63 41.88
C HIS A 579 -19.83 62.66 42.32
N LYS A 580 -19.09 61.54 42.18
CA LYS A 580 -17.62 61.57 42.15
C LYS A 580 -17.08 60.67 41.03
N GLN A 581 -16.24 61.27 40.19
CA GLN A 581 -15.48 60.71 39.08
C GLN A 581 -13.97 60.75 39.44
N VAL A 582 -13.11 60.24 38.54
CA VAL A 582 -11.64 60.46 38.35
C VAL A 582 -10.76 59.30 38.86
N SER A 583 -9.66 58.84 38.25
CA SER A 583 -9.10 58.76 36.88
C SER A 583 -7.79 57.93 36.91
N LEU A 584 -7.28 57.61 35.71
CA LEU A 584 -5.99 57.00 35.30
C LEU A 584 -4.66 57.44 35.97
N SER A 585 -3.66 56.53 35.97
CA SER A 585 -2.33 56.57 35.27
C SER A 585 -1.03 56.29 36.07
N HIS A 586 -0.09 55.62 35.36
CA HIS A 586 1.39 55.41 35.53
C HIS A 586 1.87 54.57 36.73
N VAL A 587 2.77 53.57 36.58
CA VAL A 587 4.02 53.44 35.80
C VAL A 587 4.07 52.11 35.03
#